data_AF-A0A512AAW4-F1
#
_entry.id   AF-A0A512AAW4-F1
#
_cell.length_a   1.000
_cell.length_b   1.000
_cell.length_c   1.000
_cell.angle_alpha   90.00
_cell.angle_beta   90.00
_cell.angle_gamma   90.00
#
_symmetry.space_group_name_H-M   'P 1'
#
loop_
_entity.id
_entity.type
_entity.pdbx_description
1 polymer ?
#
loop_
_entity_poly.entity_id
_entity_poly.type
_entity_poly.pdbx_seq_one_letter_code
_entity_poly.pdbx_strand_id
1 'polypeptide(L)'
;MSFTTIKEEIKIFGKRKYQLMKDYVELDEEMNKKLAAGTIGTKTAQDQLDQAYNNSKKESQHRRDELADKIEVEYEKELKTLKESVQSVTADDVAELSLLASTKEITKEELEGYFVKYANKPLALKKIREIANEKPDLLMIDFERFDTEQRLYNLRQRLKQEVYFIDGNYLVNGDKIALAGASMTINDTMEHLDQLVDEYMTGVELKKNI
;
A
#
# COMPACT_ATOMS: atom_id res chain seq x y z
N MET A 1 -6.80 -14.42 -0.62
CA MET A 1 -6.57 -13.54 -1.78
C MET A 1 -5.05 -13.37 -1.87
N SER A 2 -4.50 -12.35 -2.52
CA SER A 2 -3.09 -11.96 -2.33
C SER A 2 -2.99 -10.43 -2.37
N PHE A 3 -1.89 -9.85 -1.87
CA PHE A 3 -1.66 -8.40 -1.97
C PHE A 3 -1.58 -7.90 -3.42
N THR A 4 -1.13 -8.73 -4.36
CA THR A 4 -1.17 -8.42 -5.80
C THR A 4 -2.61 -8.23 -6.29
N THR A 5 -3.54 -9.08 -5.87
CA THR A 5 -4.96 -8.93 -6.22
C THR A 5 -5.58 -7.72 -5.53
N ILE A 6 -5.29 -7.51 -4.25
CA ILE A 6 -5.81 -6.38 -3.47
C ILE A 6 -5.37 -5.06 -4.10
N LYS A 7 -4.11 -4.95 -4.52
CA LYS A 7 -3.60 -3.79 -5.26
C LYS A 7 -4.47 -3.45 -6.46
N GLU A 8 -4.73 -4.42 -7.32
CA GLU A 8 -5.56 -4.20 -8.52
C GLU A 8 -6.99 -3.79 -8.15
N GLU A 9 -7.56 -4.33 -7.08
CA GLU A 9 -8.87 -3.91 -6.59
C GLU A 9 -8.89 -2.46 -6.07
N ILE A 10 -7.81 -2.00 -5.41
CA ILE A 10 -7.65 -0.59 -4.98
C ILE A 10 -7.54 0.31 -6.22
N LYS A 11 -6.80 -0.12 -7.25
CA LYS A 11 -6.70 0.64 -8.51
C LYS A 11 -8.05 0.81 -9.19
N ILE A 12 -8.84 -0.28 -9.23
CA ILE A 12 -10.21 -0.25 -9.76
C ILE A 12 -11.07 0.72 -8.93
N PHE A 13 -10.94 0.71 -7.61
CA PHE A 13 -11.64 1.64 -6.72
C PHE A 13 -11.28 3.11 -7.02
N GLY A 14 -10.00 3.44 -7.16
CA GLY A 14 -9.55 4.77 -7.55
C GLY A 14 -10.12 5.24 -8.89
N LYS A 15 -10.07 4.39 -9.93
CA LYS A 15 -10.67 4.68 -11.24
C LYS A 15 -12.17 4.88 -11.16
N ARG A 16 -12.86 4.05 -10.37
CA ARG A 16 -14.30 4.18 -10.15
C ARG A 16 -14.64 5.50 -9.45
N LYS A 17 -13.86 5.91 -8.45
CA LYS A 17 -14.04 7.19 -7.75
C LYS A 17 -13.90 8.38 -8.68
N TYR A 18 -12.86 8.39 -9.51
CA TYR A 18 -12.70 9.42 -10.53
C TYR A 18 -13.88 9.46 -11.51
N GLN A 19 -14.37 8.29 -11.94
CA GLN A 19 -15.55 8.24 -12.81
C GLN A 19 -16.80 8.80 -12.13
N LEU A 20 -17.03 8.49 -10.85
CA LEU A 20 -18.15 9.06 -10.07
C LEU A 20 -18.07 10.59 -9.98
N MET A 21 -16.87 11.15 -9.82
CA MET A 21 -16.67 12.61 -9.86
C MET A 21 -17.07 13.19 -11.21
N LYS A 22 -16.63 12.55 -12.30
CA LYS A 22 -16.94 12.97 -13.67
C LYS A 22 -18.44 12.90 -13.96
N ASP A 23 -19.08 11.77 -13.64
CA ASP A 23 -20.52 11.56 -13.83
C ASP A 23 -21.33 12.64 -13.09
N TYR A 24 -20.92 13.00 -11.89
CA TYR A 24 -21.59 14.04 -11.11
C TYR A 24 -21.43 15.44 -11.70
N VAL A 25 -20.23 15.79 -12.18
CA VAL A 25 -19.99 17.07 -12.87
C VAL A 25 -20.85 17.17 -14.13
N GLU A 26 -20.95 16.10 -14.92
CA GLU A 26 -21.79 16.06 -16.11
C GLU A 26 -23.27 16.22 -15.77
N LEU A 27 -23.74 15.54 -14.71
CA LEU A 27 -25.11 15.68 -14.22
C LEU A 27 -25.41 17.10 -13.72
N ASP A 28 -24.49 17.72 -12.99
CA ASP A 28 -24.64 19.11 -12.52
C ASP A 28 -24.75 20.10 -13.69
N GLU A 29 -23.91 19.94 -14.71
CA GLU A 29 -24.03 20.75 -15.93
C GLU A 29 -25.36 20.54 -16.66
N GLU A 30 -25.83 19.29 -16.75
CA GLU A 30 -27.11 18.96 -17.36
C GLU A 30 -28.28 19.59 -16.60
N MET A 31 -28.28 19.49 -15.27
CA MET A 31 -29.32 20.07 -14.42
C MET A 31 -29.33 21.60 -14.55
N ASN A 32 -28.17 22.24 -14.56
CA ASN A 32 -28.05 23.69 -14.75
C ASN A 32 -28.59 24.14 -16.13
N LYS A 33 -28.31 23.39 -17.20
CA LYS A 33 -28.87 23.65 -18.54
C LYS A 33 -30.40 23.52 -18.55
N LYS A 34 -30.94 22.45 -17.95
CA LYS A 34 -32.39 22.20 -17.88
C LYS A 34 -33.14 23.25 -17.04
N LEU A 35 -32.51 23.73 -15.96
CA LEU A 35 -33.02 24.83 -15.14
C LEU A 35 -33.04 26.16 -15.93
N ALA A 36 -31.95 26.50 -16.61
CA ALA A 36 -31.87 27.71 -17.43
C ALA A 36 -32.89 27.72 -18.57
N ALA A 37 -33.20 26.55 -19.13
CA ALA A 37 -34.23 26.37 -20.14
C ALA A 37 -35.67 26.34 -19.58
N GLY A 38 -35.85 26.39 -18.25
CA GLY A 38 -37.18 26.30 -17.60
C GLY A 38 -37.86 24.94 -17.76
N THR A 39 -37.13 23.89 -18.16
CA THR A 39 -37.68 22.55 -18.42
C THR A 39 -37.88 21.71 -17.16
N ILE A 40 -37.17 22.06 -16.08
CA ILE A 40 -37.32 21.46 -14.76
C ILE A 40 -37.35 22.56 -13.70
N GLY A 41 -37.93 22.27 -12.54
CA GLY A 41 -37.87 23.16 -11.38
C GLY A 41 -36.62 22.93 -10.52
N THR A 42 -36.25 23.92 -9.71
CA THR A 42 -35.09 23.87 -8.80
C THR A 42 -35.10 22.66 -7.87
N LYS A 43 -36.28 22.29 -7.35
CA LYS A 43 -36.43 21.12 -6.49
C LYS A 43 -36.06 19.82 -7.21
N THR A 44 -36.54 19.64 -8.45
CA THR A 44 -36.25 18.43 -9.25
C THR A 44 -34.77 18.30 -9.56
N ALA A 45 -34.09 19.42 -9.86
CA ALA A 45 -32.65 19.43 -10.08
C ALA A 45 -31.89 19.03 -8.80
N GLN A 46 -32.26 19.62 -7.66
CA GLN A 46 -31.64 19.32 -6.37
C GLN A 46 -31.83 17.85 -5.96
N ASP A 47 -33.06 17.32 -6.09
CA ASP A 47 -33.36 15.93 -5.73
C ASP A 47 -32.50 14.93 -6.54
N GLN A 48 -32.25 15.21 -7.83
CA GLN A 48 -31.38 14.36 -8.67
C GLN A 48 -29.91 14.45 -8.26
N LEU A 49 -29.41 15.66 -7.98
CA LEU A 49 -28.04 15.86 -7.51
C LEU A 49 -27.81 15.22 -6.13
N ASP A 50 -28.76 15.37 -5.20
CA ASP A 50 -28.69 14.75 -3.88
C ASP A 50 -28.72 13.22 -3.98
N GLN A 51 -29.57 12.67 -4.85
CA GLN A 51 -29.61 11.23 -5.09
C GLN A 51 -28.28 10.72 -5.65
N ALA A 52 -27.71 11.39 -6.66
CA ALA A 52 -26.42 11.01 -7.24
C ALA A 52 -25.28 11.10 -6.22
N TYR A 53 -25.25 12.17 -5.41
CA TYR A 53 -24.27 12.34 -4.33
C TYR A 53 -24.37 11.20 -3.31
N ASN A 54 -25.57 10.93 -2.80
CA ASN A 54 -25.79 9.93 -1.76
C ASN A 54 -25.48 8.51 -2.25
N ASN A 55 -25.84 8.18 -3.50
CA ASN A 55 -25.51 6.89 -4.10
C ASN A 55 -23.98 6.74 -4.24
N SER A 56 -23.30 7.75 -4.75
CA SER A 56 -21.84 7.74 -4.93
C SER A 56 -21.12 7.62 -3.58
N LYS A 57 -21.59 8.35 -2.56
CA LYS A 57 -21.04 8.28 -1.21
C LYS A 57 -21.23 6.88 -0.61
N LYS A 58 -22.43 6.30 -0.72
CA LYS A 58 -22.71 4.95 -0.20
C LYS A 58 -21.86 3.88 -0.90
N GLU A 59 -21.76 3.95 -2.23
CA GLU A 59 -20.91 3.05 -3.03
C GLU A 59 -19.44 3.15 -2.59
N SER A 60 -18.93 4.39 -2.48
CA SER A 60 -17.56 4.69 -2.05
C SER A 60 -17.24 4.12 -0.66
N GLN A 61 -18.10 4.41 0.32
CA GLN A 61 -17.93 3.97 1.70
C GLN A 61 -17.94 2.44 1.81
N HIS A 62 -18.91 1.79 1.16
CA HIS A 62 -18.98 0.32 1.14
C HIS A 62 -17.70 -0.28 0.55
N ARG A 63 -17.22 0.24 -0.58
CA ARG A 63 -16.04 -0.31 -1.25
C ARG A 63 -14.76 -0.07 -0.45
N ARG A 64 -14.63 1.09 0.19
CA ARG A 64 -13.52 1.40 1.11
C ARG A 64 -13.47 0.40 2.25
N ASP A 65 -14.61 0.16 2.91
CA ASP A 65 -14.68 -0.75 4.07
C ASP A 65 -14.37 -2.19 3.64
N GLU A 66 -14.92 -2.64 2.51
CA GLU A 66 -14.62 -3.96 1.93
C GLU A 66 -13.12 -4.14 1.65
N LEU A 67 -12.46 -3.13 1.08
CA LEU A 67 -11.02 -3.18 0.79
C LEU A 67 -10.18 -3.18 2.07
N ALA A 68 -10.55 -2.37 3.06
CA ALA A 68 -9.87 -2.33 4.35
C ALA A 68 -9.93 -3.71 5.05
N ASP A 69 -11.07 -4.38 5.00
CA ASP A 69 -11.24 -5.72 5.55
C ASP A 69 -10.43 -6.77 4.77
N LYS A 70 -10.41 -6.71 3.43
CA LYS A 70 -9.59 -7.62 2.61
C LYS A 70 -8.10 -7.47 2.90
N ILE A 71 -7.61 -6.24 3.11
CA ILE A 71 -6.23 -5.97 3.51
C ILE A 71 -5.93 -6.62 4.86
N GLU A 72 -6.83 -6.50 5.83
CA GLU A 72 -6.65 -7.07 7.17
C GLU A 72 -6.61 -8.61 7.13
N VAL A 73 -7.55 -9.22 6.42
CA VAL A 73 -7.64 -10.68 6.29
C VAL A 73 -6.40 -11.26 5.62
N GLU A 74 -5.88 -10.63 4.56
CA GLU A 74 -4.67 -11.12 3.90
C GLU A 74 -3.42 -10.90 4.76
N TYR A 75 -3.35 -9.77 5.49
CA TYR A 75 -2.29 -9.52 6.48
C TYR A 75 -2.25 -10.61 7.56
N GLU A 76 -3.37 -10.94 8.18
CA GLU A 76 -3.43 -11.96 9.22
C GLU A 76 -3.04 -13.34 8.69
N LYS A 77 -3.50 -13.67 7.48
CA LYS A 77 -3.14 -14.92 6.80
C LYS A 77 -1.64 -15.01 6.55
N GLU A 78 -1.03 -13.99 5.98
CA GLU A 78 0.40 -14.00 5.66
C GLU A 78 1.26 -13.95 6.93
N LEU A 79 0.85 -13.19 7.95
CA LEU A 79 1.50 -13.17 9.26
C LEU A 79 1.50 -14.54 9.92
N LYS A 80 0.37 -15.27 9.84
CA LYS A 80 0.28 -16.63 10.35
C LYS A 80 1.26 -17.55 9.61
N THR A 81 1.33 -17.47 8.28
CA THR A 81 2.29 -18.23 7.48
C THR A 81 3.74 -17.91 7.86
N LEU A 82 4.08 -16.62 8.07
CA LEU A 82 5.41 -16.22 8.54
C LEU A 82 5.74 -16.86 9.89
N LYS A 83 4.82 -16.81 10.85
CA LYS A 83 4.99 -17.42 12.18
C LYS A 83 5.15 -18.93 12.13
N GLU A 84 4.42 -19.61 11.24
CA GLU A 84 4.54 -21.06 11.02
C GLU A 84 5.85 -21.44 10.30
N SER A 85 6.41 -20.52 9.50
CA SER A 85 7.68 -20.72 8.80
C SER A 85 8.93 -20.53 9.66
N VAL A 86 8.77 -20.06 10.91
CA VAL A 86 9.88 -19.82 11.85
C VAL A 86 10.64 -21.11 12.12
N GLN A 87 11.95 -21.05 11.93
CA GLN A 87 12.88 -22.14 12.18
C GLN A 87 13.73 -21.86 13.41
N SER A 88 14.08 -22.93 14.13
CA SER A 88 15.08 -22.87 15.20
C SER A 88 16.49 -22.76 14.62
N VAL A 89 17.40 -22.22 15.43
CA VAL A 89 18.83 -22.17 15.13
C VAL A 89 19.44 -23.55 15.46
N THR A 90 20.20 -24.10 14.51
CA THR A 90 20.93 -25.36 14.65
C THR A 90 22.36 -25.14 15.16
N ALA A 91 23.05 -26.20 15.55
CA ALA A 91 24.47 -26.11 15.93
C ALA A 91 25.35 -25.60 14.77
N ASP A 92 25.05 -26.00 13.54
CA ASP A 92 25.76 -25.54 12.34
C ASP A 92 25.55 -24.04 12.12
N ASP A 93 24.33 -23.54 12.32
CA ASP A 93 24.04 -22.11 12.25
C ASP A 93 24.85 -21.32 13.29
N VAL A 94 24.94 -21.84 14.53
CA VAL A 94 25.75 -21.21 15.59
C VAL A 94 27.22 -21.18 15.20
N ALA A 95 27.75 -22.29 14.65
CA ALA A 95 29.14 -22.38 14.22
C ALA A 95 29.44 -21.38 13.09
N GLU A 96 28.56 -21.31 12.10
CA GLU A 96 28.68 -20.39 10.96
C GLU A 96 28.63 -18.92 11.41
N LEU A 97 27.66 -18.54 12.24
CA LEU A 97 27.55 -17.18 12.76
C LEU A 97 28.70 -16.81 13.71
N SER A 98 29.26 -17.79 14.44
CA SER A 98 30.46 -17.58 15.26
C SER A 98 31.69 -17.31 14.39
N LEU A 99 31.82 -18.04 13.28
CA LEU A 99 32.87 -17.79 12.29
C LEU A 99 32.70 -16.38 11.71
N LEU A 100 31.48 -16.00 11.31
CA LEU A 100 31.16 -14.68 10.80
C LEU A 100 31.55 -13.57 11.79
N ALA A 101 31.23 -13.73 13.08
CA ALA A 101 31.61 -12.78 14.12
C ALA A 101 33.14 -12.61 14.25
N SER A 102 33.91 -13.69 14.03
CA SER A 102 35.38 -13.67 14.11
C SER A 102 36.08 -13.16 12.86
N THR A 103 35.39 -13.14 11.71
CA THR A 103 35.96 -12.65 10.45
C THR A 103 36.21 -11.16 10.54
N LYS A 104 37.44 -10.69 10.24
CA LYS A 104 37.77 -9.26 10.30
C LYS A 104 37.06 -8.45 9.23
N GLU A 105 37.21 -8.84 7.98
CA GLU A 105 36.66 -8.14 6.81
C GLU A 105 35.37 -8.83 6.36
N ILE A 106 34.25 -8.12 6.42
CA ILE A 106 32.97 -8.56 5.87
C ILE A 106 32.44 -7.38 5.06
N THR A 107 32.12 -7.64 3.80
CA THR A 107 31.46 -6.66 2.96
C THR A 107 29.98 -6.55 3.32
N LYS A 108 29.37 -5.43 2.94
CA LYS A 108 27.94 -5.22 3.09
C LYS A 108 27.16 -6.31 2.34
N GLU A 109 27.53 -6.60 1.10
CA GLU A 109 26.88 -7.59 0.24
C GLU A 109 26.91 -9.00 0.85
N GLU A 110 28.03 -9.40 1.46
CA GLU A 110 28.13 -10.69 2.15
C GLU A 110 27.18 -10.75 3.35
N LEU A 111 27.19 -9.71 4.20
CA LEU A 111 26.31 -9.65 5.37
C LEU A 111 24.82 -9.67 4.97
N GLU A 112 24.46 -8.98 3.91
CA GLU A 112 23.13 -9.01 3.31
C GLU A 112 22.72 -10.42 2.85
N GLY A 113 23.66 -11.19 2.28
CA GLY A 113 23.45 -12.60 1.97
C GLY A 113 23.13 -13.46 3.19
N TYR A 114 23.77 -13.18 4.34
CA TYR A 114 23.43 -13.82 5.61
C TYR A 114 22.01 -13.48 6.08
N PHE A 115 21.58 -12.22 5.96
CA PHE A 115 20.19 -11.85 6.28
C PHE A 115 19.18 -12.62 5.43
N VAL A 116 19.44 -12.80 4.14
CA VAL A 116 18.57 -13.58 3.24
C VAL A 116 18.56 -15.06 3.63
N LYS A 117 19.73 -15.65 3.89
CA LYS A 117 19.86 -17.06 4.28
C LYS A 117 19.13 -17.36 5.60
N TYR A 118 19.18 -16.44 6.55
CA TYR A 118 18.64 -16.59 7.90
C TYR A 118 17.25 -15.95 8.09
N ALA A 119 16.56 -15.55 7.01
CA ALA A 119 15.30 -14.79 7.06
C ALA A 119 14.22 -15.40 7.97
N ASN A 120 14.16 -16.73 8.09
CA ASN A 120 13.16 -17.43 8.90
C ASN A 120 13.68 -17.87 10.28
N LYS A 121 14.87 -17.43 10.69
CA LYS A 121 15.51 -17.78 11.98
C LYS A 121 15.73 -16.49 12.81
N PRO A 122 14.73 -16.01 13.57
CA PRO A 122 14.82 -14.72 14.27
C PRO A 122 16.03 -14.57 15.19
N LEU A 123 16.45 -15.65 15.85
CA LEU A 123 17.63 -15.65 16.71
C LEU A 123 18.93 -15.50 15.90
N ALA A 124 19.02 -16.09 14.71
CA ALA A 124 20.16 -15.89 13.81
C ALA A 124 20.19 -14.45 13.29
N LEU A 125 19.06 -13.89 12.86
CA LEU A 125 18.96 -12.48 12.44
C LEU A 125 19.38 -11.51 13.54
N LYS A 126 18.96 -11.77 14.79
CA LYS A 126 19.43 -11.00 15.95
C LYS A 126 20.95 -11.04 16.08
N LYS A 127 21.55 -12.22 15.91
CA LYS A 127 23.01 -12.37 15.99
C LYS A 127 23.74 -11.66 14.84
N ILE A 128 23.19 -11.70 13.62
CA ILE A 128 23.76 -10.98 12.47
C ILE A 128 23.72 -9.45 12.70
N ARG A 129 22.63 -8.92 13.28
CA ARG A 129 22.56 -7.50 13.69
C ARG A 129 23.61 -7.14 14.73
N GLU A 130 23.84 -8.01 15.72
CA GLU A 130 24.92 -7.81 16.71
C GLU A 130 26.29 -7.72 16.04
N ILE A 131 26.60 -8.64 15.12
CA ILE A 131 27.88 -8.66 14.37
C ILE A 131 28.04 -7.37 13.54
N ALA A 132 26.95 -6.90 12.91
CA ALA A 132 26.99 -5.68 12.11
C ALA A 132 27.25 -4.44 12.99
N ASN A 133 26.66 -4.35 14.18
CA ASN A 133 26.84 -3.23 15.11
C ASN A 133 28.24 -3.15 15.71
N GLU A 134 28.96 -4.26 15.77
CA GLU A 134 30.37 -4.31 16.22
C GLU A 134 31.35 -3.79 15.16
N LYS A 135 30.88 -3.53 13.92
CA LYS A 135 31.71 -3.14 12.77
C LYS A 135 31.30 -1.77 12.21
N PRO A 136 32.16 -0.73 12.33
CA PRO A 136 31.83 0.62 11.91
C PRO A 136 31.36 0.75 10.46
N ASP A 137 31.97 -0.01 9.54
CA ASP A 137 31.67 0.02 8.10
C ASP A 137 30.28 -0.55 7.74
N LEU A 138 29.63 -1.25 8.68
CA LEU A 138 28.34 -1.92 8.48
C LEU A 138 27.18 -1.23 9.21
N LEU A 139 27.44 -0.13 9.92
CA LEU A 139 26.43 0.63 10.68
C LEU A 139 25.34 1.27 9.80
N MET A 140 25.56 1.38 8.48
CA MET A 140 24.61 1.97 7.52
C MET A 140 23.76 0.92 6.76
N ILE A 141 23.70 -0.32 7.24
CA ILE A 141 22.78 -1.29 6.67
C ILE A 141 21.38 -1.02 7.24
N ASP A 142 20.43 -0.78 6.34
CA ASP A 142 19.02 -0.78 6.70
C ASP A 142 18.58 -2.22 6.99
N PHE A 143 18.47 -2.55 8.27
CA PHE A 143 18.05 -3.87 8.72
C PHE A 143 16.53 -4.08 8.67
N GLU A 144 15.75 -3.02 8.51
CA GLU A 144 14.27 -3.11 8.45
C GLU A 144 13.82 -3.75 7.14
N ARG A 145 14.57 -3.58 6.06
CA ARG A 145 14.31 -4.24 4.76
C ARG A 145 14.37 -5.78 4.83
N PHE A 146 15.02 -6.33 5.84
CA PHE A 146 15.13 -7.78 6.08
C PHE A 146 14.11 -8.30 7.08
N ASP A 147 13.38 -7.41 7.74
CA ASP A 147 12.34 -7.77 8.69
C ASP A 147 11.02 -7.97 7.94
N THR A 148 10.79 -9.20 7.48
CA THR A 148 9.60 -9.53 6.67
C THR A 148 8.30 -9.26 7.44
N GLU A 149 8.27 -9.46 8.76
CA GLU A 149 7.09 -9.16 9.58
C GLU A 149 6.84 -7.65 9.63
N GLN A 150 7.87 -6.84 9.85
CA GLN A 150 7.75 -5.38 9.83
C GLN A 150 7.36 -4.85 8.44
N ARG A 151 7.93 -5.40 7.36
CA ARG A 151 7.56 -5.08 5.98
C ARG A 151 6.10 -5.39 5.69
N LEU A 152 5.63 -6.56 6.12
CA LEU A 152 4.22 -6.96 5.98
C LEU A 152 3.30 -6.00 6.75
N TYR A 153 3.67 -5.62 7.98
CA TYR A 153 2.94 -4.62 8.76
C TYR A 153 2.89 -3.27 8.05
N ASN A 154 4.02 -2.78 7.53
CA ASN A 154 4.12 -1.52 6.81
C ASN A 154 3.27 -1.54 5.53
N LEU A 155 3.31 -2.64 4.76
CA LEU A 155 2.47 -2.80 3.56
C LEU A 155 0.99 -2.66 3.90
N ARG A 156 0.53 -3.38 4.95
CA ARG A 156 -0.86 -3.28 5.43
C ARG A 156 -1.25 -1.83 5.73
N GLN A 157 -0.42 -1.09 6.48
CA GLN A 157 -0.71 0.30 6.82
C GLN A 157 -0.79 1.19 5.57
N ARG A 158 0.18 1.09 4.67
CA ARG A 158 0.24 1.91 3.47
C ARG A 158 -0.92 1.63 2.52
N LEU A 159 -1.29 0.36 2.29
CA LEU A 159 -2.46 0.03 1.48
C LEU A 159 -3.77 0.59 2.07
N LYS A 160 -3.93 0.54 3.41
CA LYS A 160 -5.09 1.16 4.06
C LYS A 160 -5.09 2.67 3.86
N GLN A 161 -3.94 3.32 4.05
CA GLN A 161 -3.80 4.76 3.80
C GLN A 161 -4.19 5.14 2.38
N GLU A 162 -3.77 4.39 1.36
CA GLU A 162 -4.17 4.63 -0.03
C GLU A 162 -5.68 4.50 -0.24
N VAL A 163 -6.31 3.47 0.35
CA VAL A 163 -7.77 3.29 0.30
C VAL A 163 -8.49 4.50 0.92
N TYR A 164 -8.06 4.96 2.09
CA TYR A 164 -8.65 6.14 2.75
C TYR A 164 -8.34 7.44 2.00
N PHE A 165 -7.15 7.57 1.42
CA PHE A 165 -6.76 8.72 0.59
C PHE A 165 -7.68 8.84 -0.62
N ILE A 166 -7.89 7.74 -1.36
CA ILE A 166 -8.80 7.69 -2.51
C ILE A 166 -10.22 8.05 -2.10
N ASP A 167 -10.74 7.46 -1.01
CA ASP A 167 -12.10 7.75 -0.53
C ASP A 167 -12.28 9.23 -0.16
N GLY A 168 -11.30 9.81 0.54
CA GLY A 168 -11.36 11.15 1.11
C GLY A 168 -10.94 12.29 0.18
N ASN A 169 -10.12 12.05 -0.84
CA ASN A 169 -9.63 13.10 -1.74
C ASN A 169 -10.38 13.14 -3.09
N TYR A 170 -10.90 12.01 -3.57
CA TYR A 170 -11.69 11.97 -4.81
C TYR A 170 -13.17 12.21 -4.49
N LEU A 171 -13.45 13.45 -4.07
CA LEU A 171 -14.76 13.87 -3.57
C LEU A 171 -15.75 14.13 -4.72
N VAL A 172 -16.92 13.51 -4.63
CA VAL A 172 -18.03 13.74 -5.56
C VAL A 172 -18.81 14.97 -5.10
N ASN A 173 -18.51 16.14 -5.67
CA ASN A 173 -19.09 17.42 -5.24
C ASN A 173 -19.34 18.44 -6.36
N GLY A 174 -19.11 18.06 -7.63
CA GLY A 174 -19.28 18.97 -8.79
C GLY A 174 -18.12 19.93 -9.03
N ASP A 175 -17.06 19.89 -8.22
CA ASP A 175 -15.90 20.76 -8.40
C ASP A 175 -15.01 20.28 -9.57
N LYS A 176 -15.00 21.07 -10.65
CA LYS A 176 -14.21 20.80 -11.86
C LYS A 176 -12.71 20.94 -11.63
N ILE A 177 -12.28 21.78 -10.68
CA ILE A 177 -10.86 21.90 -10.32
C ILE A 177 -10.43 20.65 -9.57
N ALA A 178 -11.25 20.16 -8.64
CA ALA A 178 -11.00 18.89 -7.96
C ALA A 178 -10.96 17.71 -8.95
N LEU A 179 -11.88 17.67 -9.93
CA LEU A 179 -11.87 16.65 -11.00
C LEU A 179 -10.57 16.71 -11.83
N ALA A 180 -10.14 17.91 -12.22
CA ALA A 180 -8.88 18.08 -12.94
C ALA A 180 -7.68 17.63 -12.10
N GLY A 181 -7.63 17.99 -10.82
CA GLY A 181 -6.61 17.53 -9.88
C GLY A 181 -6.56 16.00 -9.77
N ALA A 182 -7.72 15.36 -9.59
CA ALA A 182 -7.82 13.90 -9.54
C ALA A 182 -7.34 13.25 -10.85
N SER A 183 -7.62 13.84 -12.01
CA SER A 183 -7.12 13.32 -13.30
C SER A 183 -5.60 13.34 -13.41
N MET A 184 -4.94 14.32 -12.77
CA MET A 184 -3.49 14.46 -12.76
C MET A 184 -2.83 13.46 -11.82
N THR A 185 -3.43 13.19 -10.65
CA THR A 185 -2.82 12.35 -9.61
C THR A 185 -3.16 10.87 -9.76
N ILE A 186 -4.26 10.52 -10.45
CA ILE A 186 -4.77 9.15 -10.41
C ILE A 186 -3.77 8.11 -10.91
N ASN A 187 -3.04 8.40 -11.99
CA ASN A 187 -2.04 7.47 -12.53
C ASN A 187 -0.86 7.30 -11.57
N ASP A 188 -0.38 8.40 -10.98
CA ASP A 188 0.70 8.37 -9.98
C ASP A 188 0.30 7.54 -8.75
N THR A 189 -0.95 7.65 -8.29
CA THR A 189 -1.50 6.81 -7.23
C THR A 189 -1.48 5.32 -7.64
N MET A 190 -1.83 4.99 -8.89
CA MET A 190 -1.78 3.61 -9.37
C MET A 190 -0.36 3.06 -9.43
N GLU A 191 0.60 3.85 -9.90
CA GLU A 191 2.01 3.46 -9.94
C GLU A 191 2.62 3.32 -8.54
N HIS A 192 2.21 4.17 -7.60
CA HIS A 192 2.65 4.06 -6.21
C HIS A 192 2.17 2.74 -5.58
N LEU A 193 0.93 2.34 -5.85
CA LEU A 193 0.41 1.03 -5.42
C LEU A 193 1.21 -0.15 -5.98
N ASP A 194 1.71 -0.05 -7.22
CA ASP A 194 2.64 -1.03 -7.79
C ASP A 194 3.94 -1.09 -6.99
N GLN A 195 4.57 0.06 -6.73
CA GLN A 195 5.79 0.14 -5.94
C GLN A 195 5.63 -0.47 -4.55
N LEU A 196 4.55 -0.16 -3.84
CA LEU A 196 4.33 -0.68 -2.48
C LEU A 196 4.31 -2.21 -2.43
N VAL A 197 3.60 -2.85 -3.37
CA VAL A 197 3.55 -4.31 -3.42
C VAL A 197 4.86 -4.89 -3.93
N ASP A 198 5.50 -4.27 -4.92
CA ASP A 198 6.77 -4.76 -5.46
C ASP A 198 7.91 -4.66 -4.43
N GLU A 199 7.97 -3.58 -3.65
CA GLU A 199 8.88 -3.40 -2.50
C GLU A 199 8.72 -4.53 -1.49
N TYR A 200 7.46 -4.86 -1.17
CA TYR A 200 7.16 -5.98 -0.27
C TYR A 200 7.59 -7.33 -0.85
N MET A 201 7.28 -7.59 -2.13
CA MET A 201 7.54 -8.89 -2.77
C MET A 201 9.02 -9.13 -3.06
N THR A 202 9.76 -8.09 -3.42
CA THR A 202 11.18 -8.18 -3.79
C THR A 202 12.13 -7.94 -2.62
N GLY A 203 11.64 -7.34 -1.53
CA GLY A 203 12.48 -6.94 -0.39
C GLY A 203 13.47 -5.82 -0.69
N VAL A 204 13.30 -5.13 -1.82
CA VAL A 204 14.19 -4.08 -2.32
C VAL A 204 13.35 -2.88 -2.73
N GLU A 205 13.65 -1.71 -2.16
CA GLU A 205 13.20 -0.42 -2.69
C GLU A 205 13.62 -0.31 -4.15
N LEU A 206 12.66 -0.36 -5.07
CA LEU A 206 12.88 0.12 -6.42
C LEU A 206 13.15 1.62 -6.30
N LYS A 207 14.43 1.98 -6.24
CA LYS A 207 14.92 3.35 -6.38
C LYS A 207 14.19 4.01 -7.56
N LYS A 208 13.21 4.86 -7.25
CA LYS A 208 12.79 5.91 -8.16
C LYS A 208 13.97 6.87 -8.26
N ASN A 209 14.76 6.72 -9.33
CA ASN A 209 15.62 7.79 -9.77
C ASN A 209 14.73 9.00 -10.06
N ILE A 210 15.19 10.14 -9.54
CA ILE A 210 14.70 11.51 -9.73
C ILE A 210 14.38 11.77 -11.20
#